data_AF-A0A8X7CJT6-F1
#
_entry.id   AF-A0A8X7CJT6-F1
#
_cell.length_a   1.000
_cell.length_b   1.000
_cell.length_c   1.000
_cell.angle_alpha   90.00
_cell.angle_beta   90.00
_cell.angle_gamma   90.00
#
_symmetry.space_group_name_H-M   'P 1'
#
loop_
_entity.id
_entity.type
_entity.pdbx_description
1 polymer ?
#
loop_
_entity_poly.entity_id
_entity_poly.type
_entity_poly.pdbx_seq_one_letter_code
_entity_poly.pdbx_strand_id
1 'polypeptide(L)'
;MIDQVFIPGWILRWIPLDLNPMILDKSNFFRDITMNVIKRRKETGRRYNDFLQMLMDIVDETSENENREAAEDETDRFGSVTHNGMTSIASKNRKLSNNELLAQCVLFFMVGYETTATVLTFVAYCLATNPEWQEKLIKEVDEAFEKHSEMSYDVVREMKVLDAVVSETLRMHPPIGS
;
A
#
# COMPACT_ATOMS: atom_id res chain seq x y z
N MET A 1 -26.85 -18.28 16.04
CA MET A 1 -26.57 -18.08 17.47
C MET A 1 -25.25 -17.34 17.58
N ILE A 2 -25.31 -16.01 17.47
CA ILE A 2 -24.18 -15.11 17.78
C ILE A 2 -24.83 -13.99 18.58
N ASP A 3 -24.68 -14.04 19.90
CA ASP A 3 -25.22 -13.05 20.80
C ASP A 3 -24.49 -11.73 20.60
N GLN A 4 -25.28 -10.66 20.49
CA GLN A 4 -24.81 -9.29 20.42
C GLN A 4 -23.97 -8.97 21.65
N VAL A 5 -22.71 -8.61 21.44
CA VAL A 5 -21.83 -8.10 22.50
C VAL A 5 -22.40 -6.76 22.99
N PHE A 6 -23.03 -6.79 24.16
CA PHE A 6 -23.57 -5.62 24.83
C PHE A 6 -22.43 -4.84 25.51
N ILE A 7 -22.04 -3.70 24.94
CA ILE A 7 -21.01 -2.82 25.52
C ILE A 7 -21.72 -1.81 26.46
N PRO A 8 -21.40 -1.80 27.76
CA PRO A 8 -21.98 -0.86 28.71
C PRO A 8 -21.66 0.60 28.36
N GLY A 9 -22.67 1.48 28.36
CA GLY A 9 -22.54 2.88 27.92
C GLY A 9 -21.54 3.75 28.70
N TRP A 10 -21.06 3.31 29.86
CA TRP A 10 -20.02 4.01 30.62
C TRP A 10 -18.62 3.85 30.00
N ILE A 11 -18.37 2.77 29.24
CA ILE A 11 -17.12 2.54 28.50
C ILE A 11 -16.95 3.58 27.38
N LEU A 12 -18.05 3.93 26.70
CA LEU A 12 -18.06 4.95 25.65
C LEU A 12 -17.69 6.35 26.15
N ARG A 13 -17.75 6.61 27.47
CA ARG A 13 -17.36 7.89 28.08
C ARG A 13 -15.85 8.06 28.25
N TRP A 14 -15.09 6.95 28.18
CA TRP A 14 -13.63 6.92 28.32
C TRP A 14 -12.89 6.86 26.98
N ILE A 15 -13.61 6.60 25.89
CA ILE A 15 -13.06 6.62 24.53
C ILE A 15 -13.25 8.03 23.98
N PRO A 16 -12.18 8.78 23.66
CA PRO A 16 -12.31 10.08 23.01
C PRO A 16 -13.06 9.92 21.69
N LEU A 17 -14.11 10.73 21.48
CA LEU A 17 -15.00 10.67 20.31
C LEU A 17 -14.25 10.86 18.96
N ASP A 18 -13.04 11.40 18.99
CA ASP A 18 -12.16 11.56 17.82
C ASP A 18 -11.55 10.24 17.33
N LEU A 19 -11.65 9.16 18.13
CA LEU A 19 -11.27 7.80 17.76
C LEU A 19 -12.45 6.96 17.27
N ASN A 20 -13.48 7.59 16.68
CA ASN A 20 -14.55 6.84 16.02
C ASN A 20 -14.22 6.59 14.53
N PRO A 21 -13.70 5.41 14.15
CA PRO A 21 -13.40 5.06 12.75
C PRO A 21 -14.66 4.93 11.86
N MET A 22 -15.85 5.20 12.42
CA MET A 22 -17.13 5.13 11.74
C MET A 22 -17.72 6.51 11.36
N ILE A 23 -17.15 7.62 11.88
CA ILE A 23 -17.59 9.01 11.56
C ILE A 23 -16.67 9.68 10.51
N LEU A 24 -15.48 9.13 10.28
CA LEU A 24 -14.64 9.55 9.18
C LEU A 24 -15.37 9.20 7.89
N ASP A 25 -15.68 10.20 7.06
CA ASP A 25 -16.08 9.94 5.68
C ASP A 25 -14.90 9.23 4.99
N LYS A 26 -14.94 7.90 5.03
CA LYS A 26 -13.84 7.01 4.64
C LYS A 26 -13.40 7.28 3.21
N SER A 27 -14.31 7.79 2.37
CA SER A 27 -14.01 8.15 0.99
C SER A 27 -13.13 9.41 0.89
N ASN A 28 -13.34 10.38 1.77
CA ASN A 28 -12.67 11.68 1.72
C ASN A 28 -11.31 11.66 2.41
N PHE A 29 -11.14 10.93 3.51
CA PHE A 29 -9.86 10.86 4.21
C PHE A 29 -8.69 10.39 3.31
N PHE A 30 -8.86 9.26 2.63
CA PHE A 30 -7.80 8.72 1.77
C PHE A 30 -7.56 9.59 0.54
N ARG A 31 -8.63 10.19 -0.01
CA ARG A 31 -8.51 11.17 -1.09
C ARG A 31 -7.67 12.35 -0.64
N ASP A 32 -8.00 12.93 0.49
CA ASP A 32 -7.36 14.14 0.99
C ASP A 32 -5.90 13.87 1.33
N ILE A 33 -5.57 12.72 1.94
CA ILE A 33 -4.18 12.29 2.14
C ILE A 33 -3.43 12.16 0.82
N THR A 34 -3.98 11.41 -0.14
CA THR A 34 -3.30 11.13 -1.40
C THR A 34 -3.07 12.42 -2.19
N MET A 35 -4.09 13.28 -2.27
CA MET A 35 -3.98 14.58 -2.94
C MET A 35 -3.00 15.52 -2.22
N ASN A 36 -2.97 15.52 -0.89
CA ASN A 36 -1.99 16.31 -0.13
C ASN A 36 -0.56 15.82 -0.37
N VAL A 37 -0.34 14.50 -0.45
CA VAL A 37 0.97 13.92 -0.77
C VAL A 37 1.39 14.31 -2.20
N ILE A 38 0.50 14.16 -3.19
CA ILE A 38 0.78 14.55 -4.57
C ILE A 38 1.10 16.05 -4.66
N LYS A 39 0.27 16.90 -4.05
CA LYS A 39 0.47 18.36 -4.01
C LYS A 39 1.82 18.71 -3.42
N ARG A 40 2.17 18.15 -2.26
CA ARG A 40 3.45 18.39 -1.60
C ARG A 40 4.64 17.92 -2.46
N ARG A 41 4.52 16.80 -3.18
CA ARG A 41 5.56 16.32 -4.10
C ARG A 41 5.75 17.26 -5.28
N LYS A 42 4.66 17.75 -5.89
CA LYS A 42 4.71 18.73 -6.97
C LYS A 42 5.32 20.06 -6.52
N GLU A 43 4.99 20.52 -5.32
CA GLU A 43 5.56 21.76 -4.75
C GLU A 43 7.04 21.64 -4.37
N THR A 44 7.45 20.49 -3.83
CA THR A 44 8.85 20.28 -3.41
C THR A 44 9.77 19.86 -4.56
N GLY A 45 9.21 19.45 -5.71
CA GLY A 45 9.97 18.93 -6.85
C GLY A 45 10.75 17.64 -6.55
N ARG A 46 10.53 17.01 -5.39
CA ARG A 46 11.24 15.80 -4.97
C ARG A 46 10.57 14.58 -5.59
N ARG A 47 11.35 13.83 -6.37
CA ARG A 47 10.94 12.54 -6.94
C ARG A 47 11.27 11.41 -5.97
N TYR A 48 10.34 10.47 -5.83
CA TYR A 48 10.48 9.30 -4.96
C TYR A 48 10.47 8.03 -5.81
N ASN A 49 11.28 7.04 -5.45
CA ASN A 49 11.26 5.73 -6.12
C ASN A 49 10.17 4.85 -5.49
N ASP A 50 8.90 5.19 -5.73
CA ASP A 50 7.75 4.48 -5.16
C ASP A 50 6.57 4.33 -6.14
N PHE A 51 5.59 3.51 -5.73
CA PHE A 51 4.39 3.23 -6.51
C PHE A 51 3.59 4.49 -6.88
N LEU A 52 3.48 5.45 -5.96
CA LEU A 52 2.72 6.67 -6.22
C LEU A 52 3.41 7.54 -7.28
N GLN A 53 4.75 7.59 -7.27
CA GLN A 53 5.50 8.27 -8.32
C GLN A 53 5.30 7.60 -9.68
N MET A 54 5.31 6.26 -9.73
CA MET A 54 5.02 5.53 -10.97
C MET A 54 3.62 5.87 -11.50
N LEU A 55 2.61 5.94 -10.64
CA LEU A 55 1.26 6.35 -11.05
C LEU A 55 1.19 7.80 -11.53
N MET A 56 1.90 8.72 -10.87
CA MET A 56 1.98 10.12 -11.30
C MET A 56 2.65 10.24 -12.68
N ASP A 57 3.76 9.53 -12.89
CA ASP A 57 4.49 9.53 -14.15
C ASP A 57 3.59 9.00 -15.30
N ILE A 58 2.82 7.92 -15.06
CA ILE A 58 1.86 7.40 -16.05
C ILE A 58 0.75 8.41 -16.37
N VAL A 59 0.22 9.12 -15.36
CA VAL A 59 -0.82 10.15 -15.56
C VAL A 59 -0.27 11.34 -16.35
N ASP A 60 0.95 11.78 -16.04
CA ASP A 60 1.60 12.90 -16.72
C ASP A 60 1.99 12.52 -18.17
N GLU A 61 2.55 11.33 -18.43
CA GLU A 61 2.86 10.81 -19.78
C GLU A 61 1.61 10.71 -20.67
N THR A 62 0.49 10.31 -20.08
CA THR A 62 -0.77 10.23 -20.82
C THR A 62 -1.28 11.61 -21.22
N SER A 63 -0.99 12.65 -20.44
CA SER A 63 -1.40 14.04 -20.73
C SER A 63 -0.59 14.66 -21.88
N GLU A 64 0.67 14.26 -22.06
CA GLU A 64 1.52 14.76 -23.15
C GLU A 64 1.19 14.14 -24.51
N ASN A 65 0.80 12.87 -24.55
CA ASN A 65 0.41 12.18 -25.78
C ASN A 65 -0.85 12.78 -26.41
N GLU A 66 -1.78 13.32 -25.61
CA GLU A 66 -2.96 14.03 -26.13
C GLU A 66 -2.60 15.30 -26.92
N ASN A 67 -1.63 16.06 -26.44
CA ASN A 67 -1.21 17.30 -27.10
C ASN A 67 -0.49 17.03 -28.42
N ARG A 68 0.10 15.83 -28.59
CA ARG A 68 0.71 15.38 -29.85
C ARG A 68 -0.33 14.86 -30.83
N GLU A 69 -1.25 14.00 -30.39
CA GLU A 69 -2.31 13.45 -31.24
C GLU A 69 -3.28 14.55 -31.73
N ALA A 70 -3.58 15.56 -30.91
CA ALA A 70 -4.39 16.72 -31.32
C ALA A 70 -3.67 17.68 -32.29
N ALA A 71 -2.35 17.62 -32.38
CA ALA A 71 -1.54 18.41 -33.33
C ALA A 71 -1.30 17.68 -34.67
N GLU A 72 -1.60 16.38 -34.75
CA GLU A 72 -1.41 15.55 -35.95
C GLU A 72 -2.72 15.28 -36.72
N ASP A 73 -3.88 15.69 -36.21
CA ASP A 73 -5.20 15.51 -36.86
C ASP A 73 -5.52 16.57 -37.93
N GLU A 74 -4.61 16.79 -38.89
CA GLU A 74 -4.96 17.41 -40.19
C GLU A 74 -4.62 16.56 -41.42
N THR A 75 -3.91 15.42 -41.29
CA THR A 75 -3.65 14.54 -42.46
C THR A 75 -3.48 13.08 -42.06
N ASP A 76 -4.58 12.31 -42.03
CA ASP A 76 -4.67 10.99 -42.70
C ASP A 76 -5.96 10.25 -42.30
N ARG A 77 -7.04 10.67 -42.95
CA ARG A 77 -8.35 10.03 -42.86
C ARG A 77 -8.52 8.99 -43.97
N PHE A 78 -7.55 8.09 -44.16
CA PHE A 78 -7.73 6.95 -45.07
C PHE A 78 -6.77 5.79 -44.81
N GLY A 79 -7.30 4.67 -44.30
CA GLY A 79 -6.74 3.35 -44.56
C GLY A 79 -6.28 2.56 -43.33
N SER A 80 -7.13 1.66 -42.83
CA SER A 80 -6.81 0.22 -42.77
C SER A 80 -7.99 -0.56 -42.19
N VAL A 81 -8.79 -1.13 -43.09
CA VAL A 81 -9.64 -2.29 -42.82
C VAL A 81 -8.88 -3.50 -43.35
N THR A 82 -8.38 -4.38 -42.49
CA THR A 82 -8.13 -5.79 -42.83
C THR A 82 -8.31 -6.73 -41.63
N HIS A 83 -8.67 -7.95 -42.00
CA HIS A 83 -9.32 -9.03 -41.27
C HIS A 83 -8.38 -9.88 -40.39
N ASN A 84 -8.98 -10.57 -39.41
CA ASN A 84 -8.55 -11.83 -38.77
C ASN A 84 -7.38 -11.86 -37.76
N GLY A 85 -7.70 -12.33 -36.55
CA GLY A 85 -6.81 -13.12 -35.70
C GLY A 85 -6.26 -12.38 -34.48
N MET A 86 -6.79 -12.73 -33.29
CA MET A 86 -6.35 -12.24 -31.99
C MET A 86 -6.41 -10.72 -31.89
N THR A 87 -7.47 -10.18 -31.30
CA THR A 87 -7.50 -8.77 -30.92
C THR A 87 -6.27 -8.53 -30.04
N SER A 88 -5.24 -7.95 -30.66
CA SER A 88 -4.33 -7.04 -30.01
C SER A 88 -5.15 -6.35 -28.94
N ILE A 89 -4.77 -6.54 -27.68
CA ILE A 89 -4.98 -5.49 -26.69
C ILE A 89 -4.20 -4.33 -27.28
N ALA A 90 -4.85 -3.63 -28.20
CA ALA A 90 -4.50 -2.30 -28.57
C ALA A 90 -4.65 -1.60 -27.25
N SER A 91 -3.52 -1.43 -26.58
CA SER A 91 -3.30 -0.47 -25.52
C SER A 91 -3.63 0.89 -26.13
N LYS A 92 -4.92 1.12 -26.36
CA LYS A 92 -5.50 2.42 -26.56
C LYS A 92 -5.09 3.15 -25.30
N ASN A 93 -4.23 4.17 -25.43
CA ASN A 93 -3.66 4.96 -24.34
C ASN A 93 -4.77 5.38 -23.36
N ARG A 94 -5.03 4.46 -22.42
CA ARG A 94 -5.96 4.48 -21.30
C ARG A 94 -5.60 5.61 -20.36
N LYS A 95 -6.10 6.83 -20.56
CA LYS A 95 -5.91 7.87 -19.55
C LYS A 95 -6.35 7.36 -18.19
N LEU A 96 -5.41 7.31 -17.24
CA LEU A 96 -5.73 7.15 -15.83
C LEU A 96 -6.27 8.48 -15.32
N SER A 97 -7.57 8.51 -14.99
CA SER A 97 -8.17 9.65 -14.31
C SER A 97 -7.56 9.80 -12.91
N ASN A 98 -7.56 11.02 -12.36
CA ASN A 98 -7.25 11.26 -10.95
C ASN A 98 -8.07 10.36 -10.02
N ASN A 99 -9.33 10.07 -10.38
CA ASN A 99 -10.18 9.17 -9.60
C ASN A 99 -9.72 7.72 -9.69
N GLU A 100 -9.19 7.28 -10.83
CA GLU A 100 -8.64 5.93 -11.00
C GLU A 100 -7.29 5.80 -10.26
N LEU A 101 -6.41 6.82 -10.32
CA LEU A 101 -5.19 6.88 -9.52
C LEU A 101 -5.49 6.77 -8.02
N LEU A 102 -6.46 7.55 -7.54
CA LEU A 102 -6.91 7.50 -6.16
C LEU A 102 -7.46 6.12 -5.79
N ALA A 103 -8.29 5.52 -6.66
CA ALA A 103 -8.83 4.19 -6.44
C ALA A 103 -7.72 3.12 -6.33
N GLN A 104 -6.69 3.19 -7.18
CA GLN A 104 -5.53 2.28 -7.11
C GLN A 104 -4.73 2.45 -5.81
N CYS A 105 -4.50 3.69 -5.37
CA CYS A 105 -3.82 3.96 -4.10
C CYS A 105 -4.60 3.40 -2.90
N VAL A 106 -5.91 3.61 -2.88
CA VAL A 106 -6.79 3.10 -1.82
C VAL A 106 -6.84 1.58 -1.83
N LEU A 107 -6.95 0.96 -3.00
CA LEU A 107 -6.95 -0.51 -3.13
C LEU A 107 -5.65 -1.12 -2.60
N PHE A 108 -4.51 -0.58 -3.02
CA PHE A 108 -3.20 -1.04 -2.56
C PHE A 108 -3.06 -0.90 -1.04
N PHE A 109 -3.49 0.23 -0.48
CA PHE A 109 -3.50 0.44 0.97
C PHE A 109 -4.37 -0.60 1.70
N MET A 110 -5.60 -0.84 1.25
CA MET A 110 -6.50 -1.79 1.92
C MET A 110 -5.94 -3.21 1.89
N VAL A 111 -5.50 -3.69 0.72
CA VAL A 111 -4.96 -5.04 0.57
C VAL A 111 -3.66 -5.21 1.36
N GLY A 112 -2.78 -4.21 1.35
CA GLY A 112 -1.54 -4.23 2.11
C GLY A 112 -1.77 -4.13 3.63
N TYR A 113 -2.78 -3.38 4.06
CA TYR A 113 -3.10 -3.19 5.47
C TYR A 113 -3.60 -4.47 6.13
N GLU A 114 -4.61 -5.11 5.55
CA GLU A 114 -5.23 -6.31 6.14
C GLU A 114 -4.23 -7.46 6.27
N THR A 115 -3.48 -7.71 5.19
CA THR A 115 -2.46 -8.77 5.16
C THR A 115 -1.32 -8.50 6.13
N THR A 116 -0.76 -7.29 6.15
CA THR A 116 0.36 -6.94 7.05
C THR A 116 -0.07 -6.93 8.51
N ALA A 117 -1.24 -6.38 8.84
CA ALA A 117 -1.76 -6.37 10.21
C ALA A 117 -2.00 -7.78 10.74
N THR A 118 -2.50 -8.67 9.89
CA THR A 118 -2.70 -10.09 10.23
C THR A 118 -1.37 -10.77 10.53
N VAL A 119 -0.35 -10.60 9.68
CA VAL A 119 1.00 -11.16 9.92
C VAL A 119 1.59 -10.64 11.21
N LEU A 120 1.55 -9.33 11.46
CA LEU A 120 2.08 -8.74 12.69
C LEU A 120 1.38 -9.28 13.94
N THR A 121 0.07 -9.50 13.86
CA THR A 121 -0.72 -10.09 14.96
C THR A 121 -0.24 -11.51 15.26
N PHE A 122 -0.04 -12.35 14.24
CA PHE A 122 0.46 -13.70 14.43
C PHE A 122 1.92 -13.73 14.90
N VAL A 123 2.78 -12.83 14.42
CA VAL A 123 4.16 -12.71 14.90
C VAL A 123 4.17 -12.39 16.39
N ALA A 124 3.38 -11.39 16.82
CA ALA A 124 3.25 -11.03 18.23
C ALA A 124 2.72 -12.20 19.07
N TYR A 125 1.75 -12.95 18.56
CA TYR A 125 1.23 -14.16 19.22
C TYR A 125 2.28 -15.26 19.36
N CYS A 126 3.00 -15.58 18.29
CA CYS A 126 4.08 -16.58 18.30
C CYS A 126 5.20 -16.19 19.28
N LEU A 127 5.58 -14.92 19.33
CA LEU A 127 6.60 -14.43 20.28
C LEU A 127 6.10 -14.50 21.73
N ALA A 128 4.88 -14.06 22.00
CA ALA A 128 4.30 -14.10 23.35
C ALA A 128 4.14 -15.54 23.89
N THR A 129 3.91 -16.52 23.02
CA THR A 129 3.80 -17.94 23.39
C THR A 129 5.16 -18.66 23.44
N ASN A 130 6.21 -18.07 22.88
CA ASN A 130 7.57 -18.62 22.81
C ASN A 130 8.60 -17.62 23.35
N PRO A 131 8.65 -17.38 24.68
CA PRO A 131 9.48 -16.34 25.29
C PRO A 131 10.98 -16.50 25.01
N GLU A 132 11.46 -17.74 24.86
CA GLU A 132 12.88 -17.99 24.50
C GLU A 132 13.25 -17.39 23.13
N TRP A 133 12.34 -17.43 22.17
CA TRP A 133 12.55 -16.83 20.85
C TRP A 133 12.36 -15.31 20.87
N GLN A 134 11.47 -14.82 21.72
CA GLN A 134 11.30 -13.38 21.96
C GLN A 134 12.59 -12.76 22.53
N GLU A 135 13.19 -13.39 23.54
CA GLU A 135 14.46 -12.92 24.12
C GLU A 135 15.61 -12.94 23.11
N LYS A 136 15.71 -14.00 22.29
CA LYS A 136 16.71 -14.08 21.21
C LYS A 136 16.53 -12.96 20.18
N LEU A 137 15.29 -12.67 19.79
CA LEU A 137 15.01 -11.62 18.82
C LEU A 137 15.32 -10.23 19.39
N ILE A 138 14.92 -9.95 20.64
CA ILE A 138 15.24 -8.67 21.31
C ILE A 138 16.76 -8.48 21.37
N LYS A 139 17.49 -9.53 21.76
CA LYS A 139 18.96 -9.48 21.79
C LYS A 139 19.57 -9.19 20.40
N GLU A 140 19.09 -9.83 19.34
CA GLU A 140 19.56 -9.55 17.97
C GLU A 140 19.27 -8.10 17.56
N VAL A 141 18.10 -7.56 17.94
CA VAL A 141 17.72 -6.17 17.69
C VAL A 141 18.65 -5.21 18.44
N ASP A 142 18.88 -5.44 19.73
CA ASP A 142 19.75 -4.62 20.57
C ASP A 142 21.19 -4.61 20.04
N GLU A 143 21.72 -5.79 19.68
CA GLU A 143 23.06 -5.93 19.06
C GLU A 143 23.14 -5.17 17.72
N ALA A 144 22.07 -5.18 16.91
CA ALA A 144 22.03 -4.42 15.66
C ALA A 144 22.05 -2.90 15.90
N PHE A 145 21.34 -2.40 16.92
CA PHE A 145 21.36 -0.99 17.30
C PHE A 145 22.71 -0.54 17.90
N GLU A 146 23.40 -1.41 18.62
CA GLU A 146 24.73 -1.12 19.15
C GLU A 146 25.79 -1.07 18.04
N LYS A 147 25.68 -1.96 17.05
CA LYS A 147 26.64 -2.10 15.96
C LYS A 147 26.48 -1.05 14.86
N HIS A 148 25.25 -0.55 14.66
CA HIS A 148 24.92 0.38 13.57
C HIS A 148 24.33 1.68 14.11
N SER A 149 24.92 2.81 13.72
CA SER A 149 24.44 4.15 14.13
C SER A 149 23.06 4.51 13.56
N GLU A 150 22.69 3.90 12.43
CA GLU A 150 21.38 4.05 11.81
C GLU A 150 20.85 2.68 11.37
N MET A 151 19.56 2.43 11.62
CA MET A 151 18.90 1.21 11.18
C MET A 151 18.54 1.33 9.70
N SER A 152 19.43 0.85 8.82
CA SER A 152 19.18 0.78 7.39
C SER A 152 18.50 -0.53 6.99
N TYR A 153 17.99 -0.58 5.75
CA TYR A 153 17.41 -1.81 5.19
C TYR A 153 18.42 -2.97 5.16
N ASP A 154 19.68 -2.68 4.87
CA ASP A 154 20.74 -3.70 4.85
C ASP A 154 20.97 -4.31 6.23
N VAL A 155 20.91 -3.49 7.29
CA VAL A 155 21.02 -3.97 8.69
C VAL A 155 19.88 -4.93 9.01
N VAL A 156 18.64 -4.56 8.70
CA VAL A 156 17.46 -5.42 8.93
C VAL A 156 17.58 -6.74 8.15
N ARG A 157 18.13 -6.69 6.94
CA ARG A 157 18.35 -7.88 6.11
C ARG A 157 19.39 -8.85 6.68
N GLU A 158 20.32 -8.37 7.50
CA GLU A 158 21.31 -9.20 8.18
C GLU A 158 20.76 -9.91 9.43
N MET A 159 19.57 -9.53 9.92
CA MET A 159 18.94 -10.07 11.12
C MET A 159 18.31 -11.44 10.86
N LYS A 160 19.02 -12.50 11.24
CA LYS A 160 18.66 -13.89 10.94
C LYS A 160 17.55 -14.39 11.84
N VAL A 161 17.51 -13.99 13.10
CA VAL A 161 16.45 -14.38 14.04
C VAL A 161 15.15 -13.72 13.63
N LEU A 162 15.18 -12.44 13.25
CA LEU A 162 14.01 -11.74 12.70
C LEU A 162 13.45 -12.45 11.46
N ASP A 163 14.31 -12.76 10.48
CA ASP A 163 13.91 -13.48 9.26
C ASP A 163 13.32 -14.86 9.55
N ALA A 164 13.93 -15.61 10.49
CA ALA A 164 13.45 -16.91 10.92
C ALA A 164 12.07 -16.82 11.61
N VAL A 165 11.87 -15.85 12.51
CA VAL A 165 10.59 -15.64 13.19
C VAL A 165 9.48 -15.33 12.18
N VAL A 166 9.71 -14.38 11.28
CA VAL A 166 8.72 -14.00 10.27
C VAL A 166 8.42 -15.17 9.34
N SER A 167 9.44 -15.86 8.85
CA SER A 167 9.28 -17.02 7.97
C SER A 167 8.51 -18.15 8.63
N GLU A 168 8.80 -18.46 9.90
CA GLU A 168 8.12 -19.52 10.63
C GLU A 168 6.68 -19.14 10.98
N THR A 169 6.43 -17.88 11.34
CA THR A 169 5.05 -17.38 11.51
C THR A 169 4.27 -17.51 10.22
N LEU A 170 4.82 -17.13 9.06
CA LEU A 170 4.14 -17.26 7.78
C LEU A 170 3.91 -18.72 7.37
N ARG A 171 4.81 -19.63 7.75
CA ARG A 171 4.66 -21.09 7.53
C ARG A 171 3.50 -21.66 8.36
N MET A 172 3.33 -21.21 9.60
CA MET A 172 2.27 -21.68 10.51
C MET A 172 0.93 -20.96 10.30
N HIS A 173 0.97 -19.67 9.97
CA HIS A 173 -0.17 -18.78 9.86
C HIS A 173 -0.12 -17.99 8.54
N PRO A 174 -0.35 -18.66 7.40
CA PRO A 174 -0.43 -17.99 6.11
C PRO A 174 -1.61 -17.00 6.10
N PRO A 175 -1.39 -15.71 5.77
CA PRO A 175 -2.45 -14.69 5.79
C PRO A 175 -3.50 -14.88 4.69
N ILE A 176 -3.19 -15.62 3.63
CA ILE A 176 -4.11 -15.95 2.53
C ILE A 176 -3.95 -17.43 2.20
N GLY A 177 -4.75 -18.29 2.82
CA GLY A 177 -4.81 -19.72 2.53
C GLY A 177 -4.90 -20.60 3.77
N SER A 178 -6.12 -20.99 4.13
CA SER A 178 -6.42 -22.20 4.93
C SER A 178 -7.61 -22.91 4.31
#